data_AF-A0A936ELG3-F1
#
_entry.id   AF-A0A936ELG3-F1
#
_cell.length_a   1.000
_cell.length_b   1.000
_cell.length_c   1.000
_cell.angle_alpha   90.00
_cell.angle_beta   90.00
_cell.angle_gamma   90.00
#
_symmetry.space_group_name_H-M   'P 1'
#
loop_
_entity.id
_entity.type
_entity.pdbx_description
1 polymer ?
#
loop_
_entity_poly.entity_id
_entity_poly.type
_entity_poly.pdbx_seq_one_letter_code
_entity_poly.pdbx_strand_id
1 'polypeptide(L)'
;MLVATDFSKVAGNAVNYAADMALSIDAQLVLLHVVQTPIGFSDLPIVMGLEDMMRNAENDIQNLKEEVTLKTNGKINIETEVGMGGFLKS
;
A
#
# COMPACT_ATOMS: atom_id res chain seq x y z
N MET A 1 10.24 -8.23 3.65
CA MET A 1 8.87 -8.62 4.04
C MET A 1 7.89 -7.83 3.22
N LEU A 2 6.82 -8.45 2.74
CA LEU A 2 5.79 -7.78 1.94
C LEU A 2 4.45 -7.87 2.68
N VAL A 3 3.72 -6.77 2.75
CA VAL A 3 2.36 -6.74 3.29
C VAL A 3 1.48 -5.89 2.38
N ALA A 4 0.33 -6.45 1.99
CA ALA A 4 -0.67 -5.73 1.23
C ALA A 4 -1.64 -5.00 2.17
N THR A 5 -2.11 -3.83 1.74
CA THR A 5 -3.11 -3.05 2.47
C THR A 5 -4.18 -2.53 1.54
N ASP A 6 -5.42 -2.53 2.00
CA ASP A 6 -6.55 -1.79 1.43
C ASP A 6 -6.91 -0.57 2.30
N PHE A 7 -6.01 -0.19 3.21
CA PHE A 7 -6.16 0.85 4.23
C PHE A 7 -7.29 0.58 5.25
N SER A 8 -7.88 -0.61 5.24
CA SER A 8 -8.84 -0.99 6.27
C SER A 8 -8.16 -1.20 7.63
N LYS A 9 -8.96 -1.10 8.70
CA LYS A 9 -8.49 -1.43 10.06
C LYS A 9 -7.93 -2.84 10.16
N VAL A 10 -8.48 -3.79 9.41
CA VAL A 10 -8.03 -5.19 9.42
C VAL A 10 -6.64 -5.29 8.77
N ALA A 11 -6.43 -4.65 7.62
CA ALA A 11 -5.11 -4.55 7.01
C ALA A 11 -4.10 -3.83 7.91
N GLY A 12 -4.52 -2.81 8.66
CA GLY A 12 -3.68 -2.13 9.65
C GLY A 12 -3.10 -3.07 10.71
N ASN A 13 -3.86 -4.08 11.17
CA ASN A 13 -3.34 -5.09 12.09
C ASN A 13 -2.24 -5.95 11.43
N ALA A 14 -2.40 -6.31 10.15
CA ALA A 14 -1.40 -7.07 9.42
C ALA A 14 -0.13 -6.25 9.17
N VAL A 15 -0.26 -4.96 8.84
CA VAL A 15 0.86 -4.03 8.70
C VAL A 15 1.63 -3.89 10.00
N ASN A 16 0.93 -3.73 11.14
CA ASN A 16 1.57 -3.65 12.45
C ASN A 16 2.36 -4.91 12.80
N TYR A 17 1.76 -6.09 12.57
CA TYR A 17 2.43 -7.36 12.78
C TYR A 17 3.66 -7.53 11.90
N ALA A 18 3.55 -7.15 10.61
CA ALA A 18 4.67 -7.18 9.67
C ALA A 18 5.80 -6.24 10.10
N ALA A 19 5.49 -5.03 10.58
CA ALA A 19 6.48 -4.10 11.09
C ALA A 19 7.22 -4.63 12.32
N ASP A 20 6.49 -5.20 13.29
CA ASP A 20 7.09 -5.79 14.50
C ASP A 20 7.95 -7.03 14.15
N MET A 21 7.50 -7.85 13.18
CA MET A 21 8.28 -8.97 12.70
C MET A 21 9.54 -8.51 11.96
N ALA A 22 9.44 -7.52 11.06
CA ALA A 22 10.57 -6.95 10.34
C ALA A 22 11.64 -6.39 11.29
N LEU A 23 11.23 -5.72 12.37
CA LEU A 23 12.13 -5.31 13.46
C LEU A 23 12.86 -6.49 14.12
N SER A 24 12.14 -7.57 14.40
CA SER A 24 12.71 -8.72 15.12
C SER A 24 13.75 -9.50 14.33
N ILE A 25 13.69 -9.44 13.00
CA ILE A 25 14.57 -10.18 12.10
C ILE A 25 15.51 -9.29 11.28
N ASP A 26 15.54 -7.99 11.59
CA ASP A 26 16.32 -6.98 10.85
C ASP A 26 16.07 -7.01 9.33
N ALA A 27 14.79 -7.06 8.96
CA ALA A 27 14.36 -7.09 7.56
C ALA A 27 13.73 -5.77 7.13
N GLN A 28 13.83 -5.48 5.83
CA GLN A 28 13.05 -4.45 5.18
C GLN A 28 11.56 -4.83 5.10
N LEU A 29 10.69 -3.81 5.19
CA LEU A 29 9.26 -3.92 4.94
C LEU A 29 8.87 -3.22 3.64
N VAL A 30 8.07 -3.89 2.81
CA VAL A 30 7.43 -3.33 1.62
C VAL A 30 5.93 -3.28 1.88
N LEU A 31 5.35 -2.08 1.82
CA LEU A 31 3.92 -1.83 1.85
C LEU A 31 3.38 -1.82 0.42
N LEU A 32 2.38 -2.64 0.12
CA LEU A 32 1.77 -2.71 -1.21
C LEU A 32 0.28 -2.32 -1.14
N HIS A 33 -0.12 -1.38 -1.96
CA HIS A 33 -1.54 -1.10 -2.23
C HIS A 33 -1.87 -1.38 -3.69
N VAL A 34 -3.03 -1.98 -3.96
CA VAL A 34 -3.49 -2.28 -5.33
C VAL A 34 -4.81 -1.57 -5.59
N VAL A 35 -4.79 -0.58 -6.48
CA VAL A 35 -5.96 0.18 -6.92
C VAL A 35 -6.76 -0.68 -7.90
N GLN A 36 -7.97 -1.08 -7.53
CA GLN A 36 -8.80 -1.92 -8.40
C GLN A 36 -9.33 -1.14 -9.61
N THR A 37 -9.25 -1.74 -10.80
CA THR A 37 -9.90 -1.19 -11.99
C THR A 37 -11.40 -1.51 -11.94
N PRO A 38 -12.30 -0.51 -12.13
CA PRO A 38 -13.72 -0.78 -12.21
C PRO A 38 -14.02 -1.67 -13.43
N ILE A 39 -14.52 -2.89 -13.22
CA ILE A 39 -14.93 -3.78 -14.30
C ILE A 39 -16.29 -3.32 -14.84
N GLY A 40 -16.37 -2.93 -16.11
CA GLY A 40 -17.65 -2.83 -16.84
C GLY A 40 -18.11 -1.47 -17.38
N PHE A 41 -17.25 -0.50 -17.63
CA PHE A 41 -17.69 0.83 -18.09
C PHE A 41 -17.15 1.16 -19.48
N SER A 42 -18.00 1.06 -20.50
CA SER A 42 -17.61 1.18 -21.91
C SER A 42 -17.55 2.61 -22.49
N ASP A 43 -18.09 3.66 -21.86
CA ASP A 43 -18.36 4.91 -22.62
C ASP A 43 -18.27 6.27 -21.86
N LEU A 44 -17.42 6.42 -20.82
CA LEU A 44 -17.22 7.73 -20.13
C LEU A 44 -15.73 8.12 -20.04
N PRO A 45 -15.38 9.42 -19.85
CA PRO A 45 -13.98 9.85 -19.74
C PRO A 45 -13.41 9.44 -18.37
N ILE A 46 -13.03 8.17 -18.27
CA ILE A 46 -12.53 7.48 -17.06
C ILE A 46 -11.12 7.96 -16.65
N VAL A 47 -10.38 8.57 -17.56
CA VAL A 47 -8.96 8.92 -17.36
C VAL A 47 -8.75 9.85 -16.16
N MET A 48 -9.61 10.86 -15.96
CA MET A 48 -9.50 11.78 -14.82
C MET A 48 -9.73 11.08 -13.47
N GLY A 49 -10.66 10.12 -13.40
CA GLY A 49 -10.94 9.41 -12.15
C GLY A 49 -9.81 8.46 -11.74
N LEU A 50 -9.12 7.85 -12.70
CA LEU A 50 -8.05 6.90 -12.43
C LEU A 50 -6.78 7.59 -11.92
N GLU A 51 -6.40 8.73 -12.50
CA GLU A 51 -5.26 9.52 -12.03
C GLU A 51 -5.47 9.99 -10.58
N ASP A 52 -6.67 10.47 -10.25
CA ASP A 52 -7.02 10.88 -8.90
C ASP A 52 -7.00 9.69 -7.93
N MET A 53 -7.50 8.52 -8.34
CA MET A 53 -7.43 7.29 -7.53
C MET A 53 -5.98 6.86 -7.26
N MET A 54 -5.11 6.90 -8.26
CA MET A 54 -3.69 6.58 -8.09
C MET A 54 -3.01 7.58 -7.17
N ARG A 55 -3.22 8.88 -7.38
CA ARG A 55 -2.65 9.93 -6.52
C ARG A 55 -3.10 9.80 -5.07
N ASN A 56 -4.38 9.49 -4.84
CA ASN A 56 -4.89 9.28 -3.48
C ASN A 56 -4.24 8.04 -2.84
N ALA A 57 -4.14 6.93 -3.58
CA ALA A 57 -3.46 5.74 -3.09
C ALA A 57 -1.98 5.98 -2.76
N GLU A 58 -1.27 6.77 -3.58
CA GLU A 58 0.10 7.19 -3.29
C GLU A 58 0.20 8.02 -2.01
N ASN A 59 -0.69 9.00 -1.83
CA ASN A 59 -0.72 9.80 -0.60
C ASN A 59 -1.01 8.94 0.64
N ASP A 60 -2.02 8.06 0.55
CA ASP A 60 -2.43 7.21 1.65
C ASP A 60 -1.33 6.21 2.03
N ILE A 61 -0.60 5.65 1.06
CA ILE A 61 0.51 4.75 1.34
C ILE A 61 1.73 5.49 1.91
N GLN A 62 1.98 6.74 1.53
CA GLN A 62 3.03 7.55 2.16
C GLN A 62 2.68 7.89 3.62
N ASN A 63 1.42 8.28 3.90
CA ASN A 63 0.96 8.51 5.27
C ASN A 63 1.15 7.25 6.13
N LEU A 64 0.77 6.08 5.60
CA LEU A 64 0.98 4.81 6.29
C LEU A 64 2.47 4.51 6.51
N LYS A 65 3.33 4.80 5.52
CA LYS A 65 4.78 4.66 5.69
C LYS A 65 5.30 5.54 6.83
N GLU A 66 4.85 6.79 6.94
CA GLU A 66 5.23 7.68 8.04
C GLU A 66 4.79 7.12 9.40
N GLU A 67 3.54 6.65 9.51
CA GLU A 67 3.02 6.02 10.73
C GLU A 67 3.86 4.80 11.15
N VAL A 68 4.18 3.92 10.21
CA VAL A 68 4.99 2.71 10.47
C VAL A 68 6.44 3.09 10.77
N THR A 69 6.99 4.13 10.13
CA THR A 69 8.33 4.64 10.42
C THR A 69 8.41 5.15 11.86
N LEU A 70 7.40 5.90 12.31
CA LEU A 70 7.31 6.38 13.70
C LEU A 70 7.20 5.21 14.68
N LYS A 71 6.32 4.23 14.41
CA LYS A 71 6.14 3.03 15.25
C LYS A 71 7.42 2.21 15.39
N THR A 72 8.21 2.13 14.32
CA THR A 72 9.46 1.34 14.29
C THR A 72 10.68 2.17 14.71
N ASN A 73 10.48 3.43 15.10
CA ASN A 73 11.54 4.41 15.41
C ASN A 73 12.58 4.53 14.28
N GLY A 74 12.15 4.36 13.03
CA GLY A 74 13.02 4.40 11.85
C GLY A 74 14.11 3.32 11.82
N LYS A 75 13.97 2.22 12.58
CA LYS A 75 14.99 1.16 12.68
C LYS A 75 15.00 0.18 11.51
N ILE A 76 13.96 0.17 10.68
CA ILE A 76 13.89 -0.67 9.49
C ILE A 76 13.68 0.20 8.25
N ASN A 77 14.20 -0.26 7.11
CA ASN A 77 13.87 0.33 5.81
C ASN A 77 12.41 0.01 5.45
N ILE A 78 11.66 1.00 5.00
CA ILE A 78 10.26 0.86 4.58
C ILE A 78 10.10 1.42 3.17
N GLU A 79 9.73 0.55 2.25
CA GLU A 79 9.39 0.88 0.87
C GLU A 79 7.89 0.76 0.63
N THR A 80 7.40 1.46 -0.39
CA THR A 80 5.99 1.53 -0.75
C THR A 80 5.84 1.26 -2.22
N GLU A 81 4.87 0.43 -2.57
CA GLU A 81 4.46 0.18 -3.95
C GLU A 81 2.94 0.39 -4.09
N VAL A 82 2.55 1.12 -5.13
CA VAL A 82 1.15 1.25 -5.55
C VAL A 82 1.03 0.65 -6.95
N GLY A 83 0.19 -0.36 -7.07
CA GLY A 83 -0.09 -1.04 -8.33
C GLY A 83 -1.55 -0.92 -8.74
N MET A 84 -1.85 -1.27 -10.00
CA MET A 84 -3.22 -1.32 -10.50
C MET A 84 -3.71 -2.76 -10.63
N GLY A 85 -4.96 -3.01 -10.23
CA GLY A 85 -5.62 -4.33 -10.25
C GLY A 85 -5.78 -4.85 -11.67
N GLY A 86 -4.82 -5.69 -12.07
CA GLY A 86 -4.58 -6.16 -13.42
C GLY A 86 -3.09 -6.50 -13.65
N PHE A 87 -2.19 -5.80 -12.95
CA PHE A 87 -0.72 -6.00 -13.03
C PHE A 87 -0.20 -7.30 -12.40
N LEU A 88 -0.96 -7.95 -11.50
CA LEU A 88 -0.52 -9.16 -10.79
C LEU A 88 -0.83 -10.48 -11.50
N LYS A 89 -1.25 -10.45 -12.78
CA LYS A 89 -1.32 -11.67 -13.60
C LYS A 89 0.07 -11.93 -14.18
N SER A 90 0.77 -12.88 -13.54
CA SER A 90 1.96 -13.58 -14.02
C SER A 90 1.81 -14.11 -15.45
#